data_AF-A0A843GCZ0-F1
#
_entry.id   AF-A0A843GCZ0-F1
#
_cell.length_a   1.000
_cell.length_b   1.000
_cell.length_c   1.000
_cell.angle_alpha   90.00
_cell.angle_beta   90.00
_cell.angle_gamma   90.00
#
_symmetry.space_group_name_H-M   'P 1'
#
loop_
_entity.id
_entity.type
_entity.pdbx_description
1 polymer ?
#
loop_
_entity_poly.entity_id
_entity_poly.type
_entity_poly.pdbx_seq_one_letter_code
_entity_poly.pdbx_strand_id
1 'polypeptide(L)'
;MELEKIENSGEELNETQRTDLFNSIVMGKDVTEKIKTSRGEFKVKYPRARDIQQIGRLQAFRLNGVPAESFDKNVLAFIQEVATLDVLVLEGPSWFENAKRENPNFTWLDIPSQAFIMEVYAAAYSFRLKVQKLIETDTKEGNNGMDAVSDTKDNGSSGLFDGISSEERVTG
;
A
#
# COMPACT_ATOMS: atom_id res chain seq x y z
N MET A 1 5.73 -12.79 23.44
CA MET A 1 5.69 -13.53 22.16
C MET A 1 6.06 -12.51 21.10
N GLU A 2 7.36 -12.45 20.79
CA GLU A 2 7.91 -11.59 19.74
C GLU A 2 7.53 -12.21 18.40
N LEU A 3 6.78 -11.47 17.58
CA LEU A 3 6.65 -11.81 16.17
C LEU A 3 7.91 -11.28 15.51
N GLU A 4 8.86 -12.20 15.35
CA GLU A 4 10.07 -12.02 14.56
C GLU A 4 9.72 -11.44 13.19
N LYS A 5 10.65 -10.64 12.67
CA LYS A 5 10.65 -10.11 11.31
C LYS A 5 10.11 -11.17 10.36
N ILE A 6 9.19 -10.79 9.47
CA ILE A 6 8.88 -11.57 8.28
C ILE A 6 10.14 -11.48 7.39
N GLU A 7 11.19 -12.22 7.76
CA GLU A 7 12.38 -12.46 6.98
C GLU A 7 12.01 -13.46 5.89
N ASN A 8 11.66 -12.93 4.72
CA ASN A 8 12.04 -13.44 3.41
C ASN A 8 11.93 -14.96 3.09
N SER A 9 11.09 -15.73 3.77
CA SER A 9 10.77 -17.10 3.34
C SER A 9 9.49 -17.08 2.51
N GLY A 10 9.57 -17.58 1.28
CA GLY A 10 8.40 -17.85 0.43
C GLY A 10 7.56 -19.02 0.95
N GLU A 11 7.46 -19.19 2.27
CA GLU A 11 6.67 -20.23 2.92
C GLU A 11 5.25 -19.71 3.14
N GLU A 12 4.28 -20.48 2.69
CA GLU A 12 2.87 -20.19 2.91
C GLU A 12 2.57 -20.29 4.42
N LEU A 13 2.04 -19.22 5.01
CA LEU A 13 1.61 -19.22 6.41
C LEU A 13 0.47 -20.24 6.61
N ASN A 14 0.47 -20.95 7.74
CA ASN A 14 -0.65 -21.80 8.15
C ASN A 14 -1.84 -20.95 8.67
N GLU A 15 -3.02 -21.55 8.80
CA GLU A 15 -4.27 -20.86 9.20
C GLU A 15 -4.15 -20.12 10.54
N THR A 16 -3.47 -20.72 11.53
CA THR A 16 -3.24 -20.08 12.83
C THR A 16 -2.34 -18.84 12.70
N GLN A 17 -1.27 -18.92 11.90
CA GLN A 17 -0.36 -17.80 11.64
C GLN A 17 -1.04 -16.67 10.86
N ARG A 18 -1.98 -17.00 9.96
CA ARG A 18 -2.77 -16.00 9.21
C ARG A 18 -3.79 -15.30 10.09
N THR A 19 -4.53 -16.06 10.90
CA THR A 19 -5.46 -15.52 11.90
C THR A 19 -4.71 -14.62 12.88
N ASP A 20 -3.52 -15.03 13.33
CA ASP A 20 -2.65 -14.21 14.16
C ASP A 20 -2.15 -12.96 13.42
N LEU A 21 -1.79 -13.05 12.14
CA LEU A 21 -1.42 -11.90 11.31
C LEU A 21 -2.57 -10.88 11.20
N PHE A 22 -3.78 -11.32 10.84
CA PHE A 22 -4.94 -10.43 10.75
C PHE A 22 -5.23 -9.76 12.10
N ASN A 23 -5.29 -10.56 13.17
CA ASN A 23 -5.51 -10.04 14.52
C ASN A 23 -4.40 -9.07 14.94
N SER A 24 -3.14 -9.34 14.58
CA SER A 24 -2.02 -8.45 14.89
C SER A 24 -2.18 -7.07 14.25
N ILE A 25 -2.64 -7.02 13.00
CA ILE A 25 -2.90 -5.78 12.25
C ILE A 25 -4.07 -5.02 12.87
N VAL A 26 -5.16 -5.72 13.22
CA VAL A 26 -6.34 -5.15 13.88
C VAL A 26 -5.99 -4.60 15.26
N MET A 27 -5.14 -5.30 16.01
CA MET A 27 -4.61 -4.87 17.31
C MET A 27 -3.57 -3.75 17.20
N GLY A 28 -3.28 -3.31 15.98
CA GLY A 28 -2.52 -2.10 15.71
C GLY A 28 -1.03 -2.30 15.50
N LYS A 29 -0.54 -3.55 15.45
CA LYS A 29 0.85 -3.85 15.09
C LYS A 29 1.08 -3.56 13.61
N ASP A 30 2.17 -2.86 13.30
CA ASP A 30 2.55 -2.58 11.93
C ASP A 30 3.29 -3.79 11.33
N VAL A 31 2.83 -4.23 10.16
CA VAL A 31 3.56 -5.17 9.32
C VAL A 31 4.46 -4.36 8.40
N THR A 32 5.77 -4.60 8.46
CA THR A 32 6.76 -3.79 7.72
C THR A 32 7.69 -4.64 6.88
N GLU A 33 8.13 -4.11 5.74
CA GLU A 33 9.14 -4.72 4.88
C GLU A 33 10.21 -3.70 4.51
N LYS A 34 11.44 -4.19 4.29
CA LYS A 34 12.54 -3.41 3.75
C LYS A 34 12.57 -3.59 2.24
N ILE A 35 12.31 -2.52 1.49
CA ILE A 35 12.36 -2.51 0.03
C ILE A 35 13.68 -1.92 -0.44
N LYS A 36 14.36 -2.61 -1.37
CA LYS A 36 15.61 -2.13 -1.97
C LYS A 36 15.30 -1.36 -3.24
N THR A 37 15.98 -0.22 -3.42
CA THR A 37 15.82 0.67 -4.56
C THR A 37 17.17 1.14 -5.09
N SER A 38 17.17 1.82 -6.24
CA SER A 38 18.32 2.45 -6.86
C SER A 38 19.01 3.49 -5.97
N ARG A 39 18.33 4.04 -4.95
CA ARG A 39 18.88 5.04 -4.02
C ARG A 39 18.96 4.58 -2.56
N GLY A 40 18.87 3.28 -2.31
CA GLY A 40 19.03 2.68 -0.99
C GLY A 40 17.83 1.87 -0.54
N GLU A 41 17.82 1.53 0.75
CA GLU A 41 16.78 0.70 1.35
C GLU A 41 15.78 1.58 2.11
N PHE A 42 14.50 1.33 1.91
CA PHE A 42 13.41 1.98 2.62
C PHE A 42 12.64 0.94 3.43
N LYS A 43 12.16 1.34 4.61
CA LYS A 43 11.24 0.56 5.41
C LYS A 43 9.83 1.08 5.19
N VAL A 44 8.96 0.21 4.70
CA VAL A 44 7.56 0.52 4.41
C VAL A 44 6.63 -0.29 5.31
N LYS A 45 5.45 0.24 5.62
CA LYS A 45 4.39 -0.48 6.34
C LYS A 45 3.23 -0.86 5.43
N TYR A 46 2.54 -1.94 5.80
CA TYR A 46 1.27 -2.31 5.21
C TYR A 46 0.20 -1.27 5.61
N PRO A 47 -0.56 -0.71 4.66
CA PRO A 47 -1.58 0.29 4.95
C PRO A 47 -2.77 -0.32 5.70
N ARG A 48 -3.13 0.26 6.85
CA ARG A 48 -4.44 0.02 7.49
C ARG A 48 -5.50 0.95 6.91
N ALA A 49 -6.78 0.68 7.19
CA ALA A 49 -7.88 1.55 6.73
C ALA A 49 -7.69 3.03 7.10
N ARG A 50 -7.14 3.32 8.30
CA ARG A 50 -6.81 4.70 8.71
C ARG A 50 -5.73 5.35 7.83
N ASP A 51 -4.77 4.56 7.36
CA ASP A 51 -3.70 5.03 6.50
C ASP A 51 -4.26 5.34 5.10
N ILE A 52 -5.19 4.51 4.58
CA ILE A 52 -5.91 4.78 3.33
C ILE A 52 -6.69 6.09 3.41
N GLN A 53 -7.39 6.35 4.52
CA GLN A 53 -8.07 7.64 4.74
C GLN A 53 -7.08 8.81 4.77
N GLN A 54 -5.92 8.63 5.40
CA GLN A 54 -4.88 9.67 5.43
C GLN A 54 -4.31 9.94 4.03
N ILE A 55 -4.10 8.91 3.22
CA ILE A 55 -3.68 9.05 1.81
C ILE A 55 -4.71 9.87 1.04
N GLY A 56 -6.00 9.55 1.16
CA GLY A 56 -7.08 10.31 0.51
C GLY A 56 -7.13 11.78 0.94
N ARG A 57 -6.90 12.06 2.24
CA ARG A 57 -6.79 13.45 2.74
C ARG A 57 -5.62 14.21 2.14
N LEU A 58 -4.45 13.58 2.03
CA LEU A 58 -3.27 14.20 1.42
C LEU A 58 -3.45 14.43 -0.08
N GLN A 59 -4.08 13.50 -0.79
CA GLN A 59 -4.45 13.67 -2.19
C GLN A 59 -5.38 14.88 -2.35
N ALA A 60 -6.47 14.95 -1.58
CA ALA A 60 -7.40 16.08 -1.62
C ALA A 60 -6.73 17.43 -1.28
N PHE A 61 -5.84 17.45 -0.29
CA PHE A 61 -5.06 18.63 0.07
C PHE A 61 -4.22 19.13 -1.12
N ARG A 62 -3.58 18.23 -1.87
CA ARG A 62 -2.74 18.58 -3.02
C ARG A 62 -3.53 18.99 -4.26
N LEU A 63 -4.76 18.52 -4.40
CA LEU A 63 -5.68 19.05 -5.42
C LEU A 63 -6.11 20.49 -5.13
N ASN A 64 -5.93 20.96 -3.89
CA ASN A 64 -6.15 22.36 -3.49
C ASN A 64 -7.54 22.90 -3.88
N GLY A 65 -8.59 22.09 -3.70
CA GLY A 65 -9.96 22.45 -4.02
C GLY A 65 -10.33 22.40 -5.51
N VAL A 66 -9.40 22.01 -6.38
CA VAL A 66 -9.68 21.79 -7.81
C VAL A 66 -10.25 20.37 -7.99
N PRO A 67 -11.36 20.19 -8.73
CA PRO A 67 -11.94 18.88 -8.99
C PRO A 67 -10.95 17.95 -9.70
N ALA A 68 -10.94 16.66 -9.35
CA ALA A 68 -10.01 15.68 -9.90
C ALA A 68 -10.13 15.58 -11.43
N GLU A 69 -11.33 15.71 -11.97
CA GLU A 69 -11.64 15.67 -13.41
C GLU A 69 -10.97 16.80 -14.20
N SER A 70 -10.46 17.83 -13.51
CA SER A 70 -9.73 18.93 -14.13
C SER A 70 -8.25 18.61 -14.39
N PHE A 71 -7.75 17.47 -13.90
CA PHE A 71 -6.36 17.05 -14.05
C PHE A 71 -6.22 15.90 -15.05
N ASP A 72 -5.06 15.84 -15.72
CA ASP A 72 -4.69 14.66 -16.50
C ASP A 72 -4.58 13.42 -15.59
N LYS A 73 -4.95 12.25 -16.13
CA LYS A 73 -4.94 10.99 -15.38
C LYS A 73 -3.56 10.67 -14.79
N ASN A 74 -2.48 10.98 -15.52
CA ASN A 74 -1.12 10.72 -15.03
C ASN A 74 -0.76 11.66 -13.88
N VAL A 75 -1.25 12.89 -13.90
CA VAL A 75 -1.06 13.85 -12.81
C VAL A 75 -1.80 13.39 -11.56
N LEU A 76 -3.05 12.93 -11.69
CA LEU A 76 -3.80 12.37 -10.57
C LEU A 76 -3.14 11.13 -9.98
N ALA A 77 -2.69 10.21 -10.84
CA ALA A 77 -1.98 9.01 -10.42
C ALA A 77 -0.71 9.38 -9.65
N PHE A 78 0.10 10.30 -10.17
CA PHE A 78 1.31 10.76 -9.50
C PHE A 78 1.03 11.43 -8.15
N ILE A 79 0.00 12.29 -8.05
CA ILE A 79 -0.40 12.90 -6.77
C ILE A 79 -0.74 11.81 -5.74
N GLN A 80 -1.43 10.75 -6.17
CA GLN A 80 -1.81 9.64 -5.31
C GLN A 80 -0.61 8.77 -4.92
N GLU A 81 0.30 8.46 -5.83
CA GLU A 81 1.54 7.72 -5.57
C GLU A 81 2.35 8.42 -4.47
N VAL A 82 2.56 9.73 -4.62
CA VAL A 82 3.26 10.55 -3.65
C VAL A 82 2.49 10.61 -2.31
N ALA A 83 1.15 10.54 -2.32
CA ALA A 83 0.35 10.59 -1.10
C ALA A 83 0.48 9.29 -0.33
N THR A 84 0.56 8.21 -1.08
CA THR A 84 0.80 6.87 -0.56
C THR A 84 2.18 6.79 0.09
N LEU A 85 3.22 7.24 -0.60
CA LEU A 85 4.58 7.17 -0.07
C LEU A 85 4.80 8.05 1.17
N ASP A 86 4.18 9.24 1.24
CA ASP A 86 4.19 10.10 2.44
C ASP A 86 3.61 9.41 3.69
N VAL A 87 2.72 8.42 3.50
CA VAL A 87 2.07 7.70 4.61
C VAL A 87 2.75 6.36 4.92
N LEU A 88 3.25 5.66 3.90
CA LEU A 88 3.71 4.27 4.03
C LEU A 88 5.21 4.13 4.29
N VAL A 89 6.02 5.11 3.88
CA VAL A 89 7.47 5.08 4.12
C VAL A 89 7.75 5.55 5.54
N LEU A 90 8.26 4.65 6.37
CA LEU A 90 8.59 4.92 7.77
C LEU A 90 10.01 5.49 7.90
N GLU A 91 10.96 4.80 7.25
CA GLU A 91 12.39 5.08 7.33
C GLU A 91 13.01 4.91 5.93
N GLY A 92 14.09 5.63 5.68
CA GLY A 92 14.85 5.55 4.43
C GLY A 92 16.36 5.59 4.63
N PRO A 93 17.13 5.67 3.53
CA PRO A 93 18.57 5.86 3.56
C PRO A 93 18.95 7.22 4.18
N SER A 94 20.22 7.38 4.55
CA SER A 94 20.71 8.56 5.27
C SER A 94 20.38 9.90 4.60
N TRP A 95 20.43 9.97 3.27
CA TRP A 95 20.08 11.19 2.53
C TRP A 95 18.60 11.57 2.71
N PHE A 96 17.71 10.57 2.77
CA PHE A 96 16.27 10.77 2.93
C PHE A 96 15.94 11.24 4.35
N GLU A 97 16.54 10.59 5.36
CA GLU A 97 16.37 10.99 6.76
C GLU A 97 16.99 12.36 7.07
N ASN A 98 18.09 12.70 6.41
CA ASN A 98 18.67 14.05 6.52
C ASN A 98 17.75 15.08 5.88
N ALA A 99 17.18 14.82 4.69
CA ALA A 99 16.22 15.72 4.04
C ALA A 99 14.98 15.97 4.92
N LYS A 100 14.41 14.92 5.53
CA LYS A 100 13.30 15.05 6.50
C LYS A 100 13.67 15.87 7.74
N ARG A 101 14.93 15.80 8.19
CA ARG A 101 15.42 16.56 9.35
C ARG A 101 15.64 18.03 9.03
N GLU A 102 16.18 18.32 7.85
CA GLU A 102 16.49 19.68 7.41
C GLU A 102 15.25 20.42 6.90
N ASN A 103 14.27 19.71 6.35
CA ASN A 103 12.99 20.26 5.91
C ASN A 103 11.83 19.59 6.67
N PRO A 104 11.26 20.23 7.72
CA PRO A 104 10.14 19.69 8.48
C PRO A 104 8.86 19.44 7.66
N ASN A 105 8.74 20.09 6.50
CA ASN A 105 7.61 19.91 5.57
C ASN A 105 7.97 18.99 4.39
N PHE A 106 9.06 18.23 4.50
CA PHE A 106 9.50 17.32 3.46
C PHE A 106 8.39 16.36 3.06
N THR A 107 8.17 16.24 1.76
CA THR A 107 7.23 15.31 1.14
C THR A 107 7.89 14.61 -0.04
N TRP A 108 7.35 13.46 -0.45
CA TRP A 108 7.74 12.81 -1.69
C TRP A 108 7.56 13.69 -2.94
N LEU A 109 6.86 14.84 -2.87
CA LEU A 109 6.85 15.85 -3.95
C LEU A 109 8.20 16.58 -4.10
N ASP A 110 9.02 16.63 -3.05
CA ASP A 110 10.33 17.28 -3.09
C ASP A 110 11.39 16.41 -3.79
N ILE A 111 11.06 15.16 -4.11
CA ILE A 111 11.95 14.23 -4.80
C ILE A 111 11.99 14.57 -6.30
N PRO A 112 13.18 14.88 -6.87
CA PRO A 112 13.28 15.45 -8.22
C PRO A 112 13.10 14.43 -9.35
N SER A 113 12.92 13.15 -9.05
CA SER A 113 12.87 12.07 -10.04
C SER A 113 11.57 11.29 -9.92
N GLN A 114 10.65 11.52 -10.87
CA GLN A 114 9.40 10.77 -10.98
C GLN A 114 9.65 9.27 -11.15
N ALA A 115 10.65 8.88 -11.96
CA ALA A 115 11.00 7.47 -12.15
C ALA A 115 11.39 6.78 -10.82
N PHE A 116 12.12 7.49 -9.95
CA PHE A 116 12.49 6.98 -8.64
C PHE A 116 11.28 6.91 -7.68
N ILE A 117 10.37 7.88 -7.73
CA ILE A 117 9.10 7.83 -6.98
C ILE A 117 8.29 6.58 -7.37
N MET A 118 8.14 6.35 -8.68
CA MET A 118 7.43 5.19 -9.21
C MET A 118 8.10 3.87 -8.82
N GLU A 119 9.44 3.81 -8.81
CA GLU A 119 10.19 2.63 -8.35
C GLU A 119 9.84 2.28 -6.89
N VAL A 120 9.90 3.27 -5.99
CA VAL A 120 9.60 3.07 -4.57
C VAL A 120 8.13 2.70 -4.38
N TYR A 121 7.22 3.38 -5.08
CA TYR A 121 5.79 3.10 -5.04
C TYR A 121 5.47 1.67 -5.52
N ALA A 122 6.05 1.24 -6.64
CA ALA A 122 5.85 -0.11 -7.17
C ALA A 122 6.30 -1.17 -6.15
N ALA A 123 7.46 -0.99 -5.52
CA ALA A 123 7.95 -1.91 -4.49
C ALA A 123 7.03 -1.94 -3.25
N ALA A 124 6.56 -0.77 -2.78
CA ALA A 124 5.60 -0.69 -1.68
C ALA A 124 4.24 -1.33 -2.03
N TYR A 125 3.79 -1.19 -3.27
CA TYR A 125 2.57 -1.81 -3.77
C TYR A 125 2.70 -3.34 -3.86
N SER A 126 3.84 -3.86 -4.36
CA SER A 126 4.13 -5.29 -4.35
C SER A 126 4.11 -5.88 -2.93
N PHE A 127 4.70 -5.18 -1.96
CA PHE A 127 4.62 -5.56 -0.55
C PHE A 127 3.17 -5.63 -0.06
N ARG A 128 2.35 -4.62 -0.36
CA ARG A 128 0.93 -4.62 0.00
C ARG A 128 0.21 -5.84 -0.58
N LEU A 129 0.39 -6.14 -1.86
CA LEU A 129 -0.24 -7.29 -2.51
C LEU A 129 0.17 -8.61 -1.85
N LYS A 130 1.45 -8.74 -1.49
CA LYS A 130 1.97 -9.91 -0.76
C LYS A 130 1.24 -10.10 0.58
N VAL A 131 1.14 -9.04 1.40
CA VAL A 131 0.43 -9.12 2.69
C VAL A 131 -1.07 -9.36 2.51
N GLN A 132 -1.71 -8.71 1.52
CA GLN A 132 -3.13 -8.91 1.22
C GLN A 132 -3.42 -10.37 0.88
N LYS A 133 -2.60 -10.99 0.02
CA LYS A 133 -2.75 -12.40 -0.35
C LYS A 133 -2.63 -13.31 0.87
N LEU A 134 -1.69 -13.04 1.77
CA LEU A 134 -1.52 -13.80 3.01
C LEU A 134 -2.75 -13.72 3.93
N ILE A 135 -3.47 -12.60 3.91
CA ILE A 135 -4.73 -12.43 4.65
C ILE A 135 -5.90 -13.14 3.96
N GLU A 136 -6.00 -13.07 2.63
CA GLU A 136 -7.17 -13.53 1.87
C GLU A 136 -7.26 -15.05 1.64
N THR A 137 -6.13 -15.76 1.71
CA THR A 137 -6.04 -17.19 1.33
C THR A 137 -6.87 -18.13 2.25
N ASP A 138 -7.57 -17.60 3.27
CA ASP A 138 -8.51 -18.33 4.14
C ASP A 138 -9.98 -18.31 3.70
N THR A 139 -10.42 -17.43 2.78
CA THR A 139 -11.86 -17.34 2.46
C THR A 139 -12.37 -18.42 1.50
N LYS A 140 -11.48 -19.18 0.84
CA LYS A 140 -11.86 -20.13 -0.21
C LYS A 140 -12.01 -21.59 0.24
N GLU A 141 -11.48 -21.99 1.39
CA GLU A 141 -11.63 -23.38 1.87
C GLU A 141 -12.93 -23.61 2.66
N GLY A 142 -13.67 -22.55 2.99
CA GLY A 142 -14.97 -22.62 3.67
C GLY A 142 -16.20 -22.61 2.76
N ASN A 143 -16.05 -22.51 1.43
CA ASN A 143 -17.19 -22.34 0.53
C ASN A 143 -17.09 -23.25 -0.71
N ASN A 144 -17.45 -24.52 -0.54
CA ASN A 144 -17.85 -25.37 -1.66
C ASN A 144 -19.11 -24.78 -2.30
N GLY A 145 -18.94 -23.92 -3.31
CA GLY A 145 -20.02 -23.47 -4.17
C GLY A 145 -19.90 -22.04 -4.66
N MET A 146 -18.96 -21.77 -5.57
CA MET A 146 -19.20 -20.95 -6.76
C MET A 146 -17.94 -20.98 -7.62
N ASP A 147 -18.09 -21.34 -8.90
CA ASP A 147 -17.00 -21.37 -9.88
C ASP A 147 -16.29 -20.01 -9.94
N ALA A 148 -14.97 -20.05 -9.74
CA ALA A 148 -14.11 -18.89 -9.93
C ALA A 148 -14.00 -18.60 -11.43
N VAL A 149 -14.71 -17.57 -11.90
CA VAL A 149 -14.43 -16.97 -13.21
C VAL A 149 -13.05 -16.32 -13.13
N SER A 150 -12.10 -16.90 -13.86
CA SER A 150 -10.82 -16.28 -14.17
C SER A 150 -11.03 -15.09 -15.10
N ASP A 151 -10.82 -13.87 -14.61
CA ASP A 151 -10.52 -12.73 -15.49
C ASP A 151 -9.34 -11.97 -14.89
N THR A 152 -8.13 -12.48 -15.15
CA THR A 152 -6.91 -11.65 -15.08
C THR A 152 -6.96 -10.66 -16.23
N LYS A 153 -7.52 -9.48 -15.97
CA LYS A 153 -7.28 -8.29 -16.78
C LYS A 153 -6.27 -7.41 -16.07
N ASP A 154 -5.02 -7.65 -16.41
CA ASP A 154 -3.98 -6.64 -16.40
C ASP A 154 -4.39 -5.56 -17.42
N ASN A 155 -4.77 -4.38 -16.93
CA ASN A 155 -5.03 -3.21 -17.77
C ASN A 155 -4.55 -1.96 -17.01
N GLY A 156 -3.77 -1.14 -17.70
CA GLY A 156 -2.92 -0.11 -17.13
C GLY A 156 -3.62 0.97 -16.29
N SER A 157 -2.90 1.40 -15.26
CA SER A 157 -3.03 2.67 -14.52
C SER A 157 -4.47 3.12 -14.19
N SER A 158 -4.97 2.66 -13.05
CA SER A 158 -6.01 3.35 -12.29
C SER A 158 -5.80 3.10 -10.79
N GLY A 159 -5.35 4.12 -10.05
CA GLY A 159 -5.23 4.09 -8.57
C GLY A 159 -6.42 4.84 -7.96
N LEU A 160 -6.92 4.60 -6.74
CA LEU A 160 -6.40 4.08 -5.45
C LEU A 160 -7.15 2.78 -5.06
N PHE A 161 -6.81 1.67 -5.73
CA PHE A 161 -7.43 0.33 -5.66
C PHE A 161 -8.78 0.22 -6.37
N ASP A 162 -8.74 0.31 -7.70
CA ASP A 162 -9.89 0.42 -8.60
C ASP A 162 -10.74 -0.87 -8.69
N GLY A 163 -11.43 -1.22 -7.59
CA GLY A 163 -12.30 -2.39 -7.49
C GLY A 163 -12.47 -2.92 -6.07
N ILE A 164 -13.22 -2.22 -5.21
CA ILE A 164 -13.84 -2.89 -4.07
C ILE A 164 -15.01 -3.71 -4.63
N SER A 165 -14.79 -5.00 -4.90
CA SER A 165 -15.90 -5.94 -5.07
C SER A 165 -16.48 -6.26 -3.70
N SER A 166 -17.46 -5.47 -3.28
CA SER A 166 -18.53 -5.95 -2.41
C SER A 166 -19.70 -6.22 -3.33
N GLU A 167 -20.04 -7.50 -3.54
CA GLU A 167 -21.38 -7.86 -4.01
C GLU A 167 -22.39 -7.04 -3.20
N GLU A 168 -23.13 -6.23 -3.93
CA GLU A 168 -24.21 -5.39 -3.45
C GLU A 168 -25.30 -6.32 -2.89
N ARG A 169 -25.22 -6.65 -1.59
CA ARG A 169 -26.39 -7.16 -0.88
C ARG A 169 -27.23 -5.98 -0.41
N VAL A 170 -28.05 -5.50 -1.35
CA VAL A 170 -29.35 -4.94 -0.99
C VAL A 170 -30.15 -6.07 -0.35
N THR A 171 -30.34 -6.03 0.96
CA THR A 171 -31.46 -6.70 1.62
C THR A 171 -32.06 -5.72 2.63
N GLY A 172 -33.22 -5.18 2.27
CA GLY A 172 -34.03 -4.25 3.05
C GLY A 172 -35.12 -3.68 2.17
#